data_AF-A0A1J5MN21-F1
#
_entry.id   AF-A0A1J5MN21-F1
#
_cell.length_a   1.000
_cell.length_b   1.000
_cell.length_c   1.000
_cell.angle_alpha   90.00
_cell.angle_beta   90.00
_cell.angle_gamma   90.00
#
_symmetry.space_group_name_H-M   'P 1'
#
loop_
_entity.id
_entity.type
_entity.pdbx_description
1 polymer ?
#
loop_
_entity_poly.entity_id
_entity_poly.type
_entity_poly.pdbx_seq_one_letter_code
_entity_poly.pdbx_strand_id
1 'polypeptide(L)'
;MDIENEITRIIDETIKIIDFIDNISTPIVEEESLPTIKSLLDIREKNIHQLFKSYSAEELALFSNQLNRLNNLDKQLINAAAQAKEIMAKQILKQKNNSKATNAYTNNT
;
A
#
# COMPACT_ATOMS: atom_id res chain seq x y z
N MET A 1 20.95 -5.14 16.57
CA MET A 1 20.19 -5.56 15.37
C MET A 1 21.10 -5.24 14.21
N ASP A 2 21.21 -6.12 13.22
CA ASP A 2 22.13 -5.91 12.08
C ASP A 2 21.44 -5.05 11.00
N ILE A 3 22.20 -4.19 10.31
CA ILE A 3 21.70 -3.29 9.25
C ILE A 3 20.96 -4.10 8.18
N GLU A 4 21.52 -5.24 7.79
CA GLU A 4 20.91 -6.15 6.81
C GLU A 4 19.52 -6.61 7.23
N ASN A 5 19.36 -6.96 8.52
CA ASN A 5 18.08 -7.41 9.07
C ASN A 5 17.06 -6.27 9.12
N GLU A 6 17.49 -5.04 9.41
CA GLU A 6 16.60 -3.88 9.40
C GLU A 6 16.12 -3.54 7.98
N ILE A 7 17.01 -3.55 6.98
CA ILE A 7 16.63 -3.33 5.57
C ILE A 7 15.70 -4.45 5.08
N THR A 8 15.99 -5.71 5.41
CA THR A 8 15.17 -6.87 5.05
C THR A 8 13.78 -6.77 5.64
N ARG A 9 13.67 -6.36 6.90
CA ARG A 9 12.39 -6.12 7.55
C ARG A 9 11.55 -5.07 6.82
N ILE A 10 12.15 -3.94 6.44
CA ILE A 10 11.44 -2.88 5.70
C ILE A 10 10.99 -3.38 4.32
N ILE A 11 11.82 -4.19 3.65
CA ILE A 11 11.45 -4.84 2.39
C ILE A 11 10.22 -5.74 2.57
N ASP A 12 10.21 -6.60 3.58
CA ASP A 12 9.09 -7.51 3.85
C ASP A 12 7.81 -6.75 4.21
N GLU A 13 7.93 -5.67 4.99
CA GLU A 13 6.83 -4.76 5.30
C GLU A 13 6.29 -4.08 4.03
N THR A 14 7.16 -3.67 3.11
CA THR A 14 6.77 -3.05 1.84
C THR A 14 6.02 -4.05 0.95
N ILE A 15 6.50 -5.28 0.84
CA ILE A 15 5.84 -6.36 0.09
C ILE A 15 4.45 -6.64 0.66
N LYS A 16 4.33 -6.76 1.99
CA LYS A 16 3.03 -6.96 2.65
C LYS A 16 2.03 -5.85 2.34
N ILE A 17 2.48 -4.59 2.28
CA ILE A 17 1.61 -3.46 1.95
C ILE A 17 1.15 -3.55 0.49
N ILE A 18 2.05 -3.88 -0.44
CA ILE A 18 1.71 -4.07 -1.86
C ILE A 18 0.66 -5.17 -2.00
N ASP A 19 0.92 -6.35 -1.43
CA ASP A 19 0.00 -7.48 -1.46
C ASP A 19 -1.37 -7.11 -0.87
N PHE A 20 -1.38 -6.34 0.22
CA PHE A 20 -2.61 -5.87 0.84
C PHE A 20 -3.40 -4.97 -0.10
N ILE A 21 -2.76 -3.98 -0.73
CA ILE A 21 -3.40 -3.07 -1.70
C ILE A 21 -3.98 -3.83 -2.88
N ASP A 22 -3.23 -4.78 -3.43
CA ASP A 22 -3.66 -5.57 -4.58
C ASP A 22 -4.89 -6.42 -4.25
N ASN A 23 -4.99 -6.92 -3.01
CA ASN A 23 -6.13 -7.70 -2.54
C ASN A 23 -7.39 -6.85 -2.21
N ILE A 24 -7.22 -5.58 -1.82
CA ILE A 24 -8.35 -4.65 -1.58
C ILE A 24 -9.10 -4.31 -2.88
N SER A 25 -8.49 -4.51 -4.05
CA SER A 25 -9.11 -4.21 -5.35
C SER A 25 -10.31 -5.13 -5.73
N THR A 26 -10.77 -5.97 -4.80
CA THR A 26 -12.00 -6.75 -4.90
C THR A 26 -13.25 -5.89 -4.67
N PRO A 27 -14.44 -6.31 -5.16
CA PRO A 27 -15.65 -5.45 -5.15
C PRO A 27 -16.22 -5.13 -3.76
N ILE A 28 -15.63 -5.64 -2.68
CA ILE A 28 -16.03 -5.39 -1.30
C ILE A 28 -14.77 -5.02 -0.52
N VAL A 29 -14.59 -3.72 -0.24
CA VAL A 29 -13.57 -3.26 0.69
C VAL A 29 -14.12 -3.45 2.10
N GLU A 30 -13.52 -4.33 2.88
CA GLU A 30 -13.88 -4.53 4.28
C GLU A 30 -13.60 -3.26 5.09
N GLU A 31 -14.45 -2.94 6.06
CA GLU A 31 -14.35 -1.72 6.89
C GLU A 31 -12.99 -1.63 7.63
N GLU A 32 -12.39 -2.77 7.96
CA GLU A 32 -11.08 -2.86 8.61
C GLU A 32 -9.89 -2.65 7.66
N SER A 33 -10.12 -2.55 6.35
CA SER A 33 -9.05 -2.44 5.36
C SER A 33 -8.25 -1.14 5.49
N LEU A 34 -8.94 -0.01 5.74
CA LEU A 34 -8.31 1.31 5.86
C LEU A 34 -7.48 1.48 7.16
N PRO A 35 -7.99 1.09 8.34
CA PRO A 35 -7.16 1.07 9.55
C PRO A 35 -5.93 0.17 9.42
N THR A 36 -6.07 -1.00 8.79
CA THR A 36 -4.99 -1.97 8.62
C THR A 36 -3.86 -1.43 7.74
N ILE A 37 -4.19 -0.90 6.55
CA ILE A 37 -3.16 -0.32 5.67
C ILE A 37 -2.44 0.86 6.31
N LYS A 38 -3.17 1.70 7.05
CA LYS A 38 -2.58 2.83 7.77
C LYS A 38 -1.57 2.33 8.81
N SER A 39 -1.95 1.34 9.61
CA SER A 39 -1.05 0.75 10.61
C SER A 39 0.22 0.18 9.96
N LEU A 40 0.11 -0.48 8.81
CA LEU A 40 1.28 -1.04 8.11
C LEU A 40 2.21 0.07 7.58
N LEU A 41 1.64 1.14 7.03
CA LEU A 41 2.40 2.30 6.55
C LEU A 41 3.13 3.00 7.71
N ASP A 42 2.46 3.23 8.83
CA ASP A 42 3.04 3.87 10.01
C ASP A 42 4.22 3.06 10.58
N ILE A 43 4.11 1.72 10.60
CA ILE A 43 5.19 0.83 11.04
C ILE A 43 6.39 0.94 10.09
N ARG A 44 6.15 0.85 8.77
CA ARG A 44 7.19 0.94 7.76
C ARG A 44 7.92 2.29 7.83
N GLU A 45 7.17 3.39 7.94
CA GLU A 45 7.73 4.73 8.04
C GLU A 45 8.62 4.89 9.28
N LYS A 46 8.17 4.39 10.43
CA LYS A 46 8.96 4.39 11.66
C LYS A 46 10.28 3.63 11.49
N ASN A 47 10.24 2.46 10.86
CA ASN A 47 11.44 1.64 10.67
C ASN A 47 12.43 2.28 9.70
N ILE A 48 11.95 2.92 8.62
CA ILE A 48 12.80 3.69 7.71
C ILE A 48 13.48 4.85 8.42
N HIS A 49 12.72 5.65 9.18
CA HIS A 49 13.29 6.75 9.96
C HIS A 49 14.32 6.25 10.96
N GLN A 50 14.07 5.11 11.61
CA GLN A 50 15.00 4.53 12.55
C GLN A 50 16.29 4.05 11.87
N LEU A 51 16.21 3.42 10.69
CA LEU A 51 17.37 2.98 9.92
C LEU A 51 18.30 4.15 9.61
N PHE A 52 17.77 5.22 9.01
CA PHE A 52 18.59 6.39 8.63
C PHE A 52 19.04 7.24 9.82
N LYS A 53 18.40 7.10 10.99
CA LYS A 53 18.84 7.74 12.23
C LYS A 53 19.96 6.95 12.92
N SER A 54 19.98 5.63 12.75
CA SER A 54 20.84 4.73 13.53
C SER A 54 22.18 4.45 12.84
N TYR A 55 22.25 4.59 11.51
CA TYR A 55 23.44 4.24 10.73
C TYR A 55 23.87 5.40 9.82
N SER A 56 25.18 5.52 9.62
CA SER A 56 25.76 6.53 8.73
C SER A 56 25.54 6.18 7.25
N ALA A 57 25.75 7.17 6.38
CA ALA A 57 25.65 6.94 4.94
C ALA A 57 26.69 5.92 4.44
N GLU A 58 27.89 5.92 5.02
CA GLU A 58 28.97 4.98 4.70
C GLU A 58 28.61 3.54 5.09
N GLU A 59 28.00 3.35 6.25
CA GLU A 59 27.54 2.03 6.71
C GLU A 59 26.41 1.49 5.82
N LEU A 60 25.45 2.35 5.47
CA LEU A 60 24.33 2.00 4.59
C LEU A 60 24.79 1.73 3.15
N ALA A 61 25.84 2.39 2.67
CA ALA A 61 26.36 2.20 1.32
C ALA A 61 26.84 0.76 1.06
N LEU A 62 27.27 0.04 2.11
CA LEU A 62 27.65 -1.38 2.02
C LEU A 62 26.46 -2.28 1.61
N PHE A 63 25.23 -1.84 1.84
CA PHE A 63 23.99 -2.55 1.52
C PHE A 63 23.22 -1.95 0.34
N SER A 64 23.94 -1.25 -0.56
CA SER A 64 23.37 -0.54 -1.71
C SER A 64 22.44 -1.40 -2.58
N ASN A 65 22.72 -2.70 -2.76
CA ASN A 65 21.85 -3.60 -3.51
C ASN A 65 20.47 -3.78 -2.85
N GLN A 66 20.42 -3.92 -1.53
CA GLN A 66 19.17 -4.07 -0.79
C GLN A 66 18.41 -2.73 -0.73
N LEU A 67 19.11 -1.62 -0.55
CA LEU A 67 18.51 -0.28 -0.62
C LEU A 67 17.93 0.03 -2.01
N ASN A 68 18.61 -0.39 -3.08
CA ASN A 68 18.09 -0.29 -4.45
C ASN A 68 16.84 -1.16 -4.66
N ARG A 69 16.83 -2.37 -4.09
CA ARG A 69 15.64 -3.22 -4.08
C ARG A 69 14.48 -2.55 -3.36
N LEU A 70 14.71 -1.97 -2.19
CA LEU A 70 13.70 -1.21 -1.45
C LEU A 70 13.16 -0.03 -2.29
N ASN A 71 14.03 0.76 -2.91
CA ASN A 71 13.61 1.85 -3.81
C ASN A 71 12.75 1.37 -4.99
N ASN A 72 13.06 0.20 -5.55
CA ASN A 72 12.24 -0.38 -6.61
C ASN A 72 10.86 -0.85 -6.09
N LEU A 73 10.81 -1.41 -4.88
CA LEU A 73 9.55 -1.77 -4.23
C LEU A 73 8.71 -0.52 -3.92
N ASP A 74 9.33 0.59 -3.54
CA ASP A 74 8.61 1.85 -3.28
C ASP A 74 7.91 2.38 -4.53
N LYS A 75 8.58 2.27 -5.69
CA LYS A 75 7.95 2.60 -6.98
C LYS A 75 6.79 1.66 -7.29
N GLN A 76 6.92 0.37 -7.00
CA GLN A 76 5.82 -0.60 -7.17
C GLN A 76 4.65 -0.28 -6.24
N LEU A 77 4.90 0.07 -4.99
CA LEU A 77 3.89 0.49 -4.02
C LEU A 77 3.10 1.71 -4.51
N ILE A 78 3.77 2.72 -5.05
CA ILE A 78 3.11 3.89 -5.64
C ILE A 78 2.19 3.47 -6.80
N ASN A 79 2.67 2.57 -7.66
CA ASN A 79 1.89 2.07 -8.79
C ASN A 79 0.67 1.26 -8.33
N ALA A 80 0.83 0.36 -7.37
CA ALA A 80 -0.26 -0.43 -6.79
C ALA A 80 -1.33 0.48 -6.18
N ALA A 81 -0.92 1.50 -5.40
CA ALA A 81 -1.84 2.47 -4.83
C ALA A 81 -2.60 3.28 -5.90
N ALA A 82 -1.93 3.66 -6.98
CA ALA A 82 -2.56 4.37 -8.09
C ALA A 82 -3.59 3.49 -8.82
N GLN A 83 -3.26 2.23 -9.08
CA GLN A 83 -4.16 1.26 -9.70
C GLN A 83 -5.38 0.99 -8.82
N ALA A 84 -5.18 0.74 -7.52
CA ALA A 84 -6.27 0.54 -6.57
C ALA A 84 -7.22 1.74 -6.53
N LYS A 85 -6.68 2.97 -6.51
CA LYS A 85 -7.49 4.21 -6.57
C LYS A 85 -8.33 4.28 -7.85
N GLU A 86 -7.77 3.91 -9.00
CA GLU A 86 -8.49 3.90 -10.27
C GLU A 86 -9.62 2.86 -10.27
N ILE A 87 -9.35 1.66 -9.76
CA ILE A 87 -10.33 0.58 -9.64
C ILE A 87 -11.48 1.00 -8.73
N MET A 88 -11.19 1.54 -7.55
CA MET A 88 -12.20 2.03 -6.61
C MET A 88 -13.05 3.15 -7.22
N ALA A 89 -12.44 4.09 -7.94
CA ALA A 89 -13.18 5.16 -8.61
C ALA A 89 -14.17 4.60 -9.65
N LYS A 90 -13.75 3.61 -10.44
CA LYS A 90 -14.63 2.91 -11.39
C LYS A 90 -15.77 2.16 -10.69
N GLN A 91 -15.50 1.51 -9.55
CA GLN A 91 -16.52 0.83 -8.74
C GLN A 91 -17.56 1.81 -8.17
N ILE A 92 -17.13 2.96 -7.62
CA ILE A 92 -18.04 4.00 -7.12
C ILE A 92 -18.97 4.50 -8.24
N LEU A 93 -18.43 4.76 -9.42
CA LEU A 93 -19.22 5.19 -10.58
C LEU A 93 -20.24 4.12 -10.98
N LYS A 94 -19.83 2.84 -11.01
CA LYS A 94 -20.73 1.71 -11.30
C LYS A 94 -21.85 1.60 -10.25
N GLN A 95 -21.52 1.71 -8.96
CA GLN A 95 -22.50 1.66 -7.88
C GLN A 95 -23.50 2.83 -7.97
N LYS A 96 -23.02 4.05 -8.21
CA LYS A 96 -23.86 5.23 -8.42
C LYS A 96 -24.85 5.04 -9.57
N ASN A 97 -24.39 4.47 -10.69
CA ASN A 97 -25.24 4.19 -11.84
C ASN A 97 -26.28 3.09 -11.52
N ASN A 98 -25.89 2.05 -10.79
CA ASN A 98 -26.81 1.01 -10.33
C ASN A 98 -27.88 1.56 -9.37
N SER A 99 -27.51 2.46 -8.45
CA SER A 99 -28.47 3.14 -7.56
C SER A 99 -29.46 4.01 -8.33
N LYS A 100 -29.01 4.70 -9.38
CA LYS A 100 -29.92 5.46 -10.27
C LYS A 100 -30.88 4.54 -11.02
N ALA A 101 -30.37 3.43 -11.57
CA ALA A 101 -31.19 2.47 -12.30
C ALA A 101 -32.24 1.83 -11.38
N THR A 102 -31.85 1.34 -10.21
CA THR A 102 -32.76 0.77 -9.21
C THR A 102 -33.84 1.76 -8.78
N ASN A 103 -33.47 3.01 -8.48
CA ASN A 103 -34.44 4.06 -8.15
C ASN A 103 -35.42 4.37 -9.31
N ALA A 104 -34.97 4.28 -10.56
CA ALA A 104 -35.83 4.46 -11.73
C ALA A 104 -36.83 3.31 -11.90
N TYR A 105 -36.47 2.09 -11.50
CA TYR A 105 -37.39 0.94 -11.49
C TYR A 105 -38.39 1.01 -10.33
N THR A 106 -37.95 1.41 -9.13
CA THR A 106 -38.83 1.47 -7.96
C THR A 106 -39.81 2.67 -7.97
N ASN A 107 -39.48 3.76 -8.68
CA ASN A 107 -40.35 4.94 -8.79
C ASN A 107 -41.31 4.91 -9.99
N ASN A 108 -41.26 3.89 -10.85
CA ASN A 108 -42.18 3.70 -12.00
C ASN A 108 -43.22 2.57 -11.77
N THR A 109 -43.31 2.06 -10.54
CA THR A 109 -44.39 1.20 -10.02
C THR A 109 -45.12 1.93 -8.90
#